data_AF-A0A350D498-F1
#
_entry.id   AF-A0A350D498-F1
#
_cell.length_a   1.000
_cell.length_b   1.000
_cell.length_c   1.000
_cell.angle_alpha   90.00
_cell.angle_beta   90.00
_cell.angle_gamma   90.00
#
_symmetry.space_group_name_H-M   'P 1'
#
loop_
_entity.id
_entity.type
_entity.pdbx_description
1 polymer ?
#
loop_
_entity_poly.entity_id
_entity_poly.type
_entity_poly.pdbx_seq_one_letter_code
_entity_poly.pdbx_strand_id
1 'polypeptide(L)'
;MITDETGTVVYSAAHDPYGGIQKTWVSTYEPALKFSGKERDSESGLDYFGARYFYTGHYRWLSVDPVINREEALANPQLWNLYAFCHNNPVTYWDPDGMDVFYATEQLKSFFGALAARSRKVRNTLAFYEGEGRPNLYVR
;
A
#
# COMPACT_ATOMS: atom_id res chain seq x y z
N MET A 1 9.47 4.58 -10.66
CA MET A 1 10.57 4.72 -11.62
C MET A 1 11.53 3.57 -11.41
N ILE A 2 12.07 2.98 -12.48
CA ILE A 2 12.99 1.85 -12.47
C ILE A 2 14.16 2.19 -13.40
N THR A 3 15.38 1.85 -12.98
CA THR A 3 16.61 2.06 -13.74
C THR A 3 17.31 0.73 -14.02
N ASP A 4 18.09 0.66 -15.09
CA ASP A 4 19.02 -0.45 -15.37
C ASP A 4 20.34 -0.30 -14.58
N GLU A 5 21.29 -1.21 -14.82
CA GLU A 5 22.61 -1.18 -14.15
C GLU A 5 23.46 0.07 -14.47
N THR A 6 23.15 0.78 -15.56
CA THR A 6 23.85 2.00 -15.97
C THR A 6 23.22 3.27 -15.39
N GLY A 7 22.08 3.13 -14.69
CA GLY A 7 21.30 4.25 -14.17
C GLY A 7 20.36 4.87 -15.20
N THR A 8 20.19 4.27 -16.38
CA THR A 8 19.23 4.72 -17.38
C THR A 8 17.82 4.35 -16.93
N VAL A 9 16.88 5.29 -16.98
CA VAL A 9 15.47 5.03 -16.65
C VAL A 9 14.87 4.13 -17.72
N VAL A 10 14.35 2.96 -17.32
CA VAL A 10 13.71 1.98 -18.21
C VAL A 10 12.20 1.89 -18.02
N TYR A 11 11.70 2.35 -16.88
CA TYR A 11 10.26 2.49 -16.64
C TYR A 11 9.98 3.69 -15.73
N SER A 12 9.01 4.52 -16.10
CA SER A 12 8.55 5.61 -15.24
C SER A 12 7.10 5.93 -15.54
N ALA A 13 6.27 5.88 -14.50
CA ALA A 13 4.85 6.19 -14.58
C ALA A 13 4.37 6.89 -13.30
N ALA A 14 3.36 7.73 -13.45
CA ALA A 14 2.58 8.31 -12.37
C ALA A 14 1.29 7.50 -12.19
N HIS A 15 0.94 7.23 -10.94
CA HIS A 15 -0.28 6.51 -10.57
C HIS A 15 -1.26 7.46 -9.88
N ASP A 16 -2.55 7.20 -10.03
CA ASP A 16 -3.57 7.77 -9.14
C ASP A 16 -3.51 7.13 -7.75
N PRO A 17 -4.26 7.67 -6.75
CA PRO A 17 -4.26 7.11 -5.40
C PRO A 17 -4.59 5.63 -5.30
N TYR A 18 -5.31 5.06 -6.28
CA TYR A 18 -5.74 3.67 -6.30
C TYR A 18 -4.92 2.81 -7.27
N GLY A 19 -3.76 3.30 -7.74
CA GLY A 19 -2.85 2.48 -8.53
C GLY A 19 -3.17 2.36 -10.02
N GLY A 20 -4.15 3.12 -10.52
CA GLY A 20 -4.36 3.30 -11.95
C GLY A 20 -3.23 4.14 -12.54
N ILE A 21 -2.74 3.76 -13.72
CA ILE A 21 -1.65 4.50 -14.39
C ILE A 21 -2.25 5.73 -15.07
N GLN A 22 -1.88 6.92 -14.57
CA GLN A 22 -2.33 8.21 -15.12
C GLN A 22 -1.44 8.68 -16.26
N LYS A 23 -0.14 8.40 -16.18
CA LYS A 23 0.82 8.81 -17.20
C LYS A 23 2.05 7.90 -17.20
N THR A 24 2.51 7.55 -18.38
CA THR A 24 3.78 6.83 -18.58
C THR A 24 4.75 7.71 -19.36
N TRP A 25 5.97 7.87 -18.83
CA TRP A 25 7.04 8.65 -19.45
C TRP A 25 8.06 7.77 -20.17
N VAL A 26 8.37 6.61 -19.60
CA VAL A 26 9.30 5.63 -20.16
C VAL A 26 8.72 4.24 -19.93
N SER A 27 8.78 3.38 -20.95
CA SER A 27 8.21 2.02 -20.93
C SER A 27 9.01 1.07 -21.82
N THR A 28 10.33 1.06 -21.66
CA THR A 28 11.22 0.11 -22.38
C THR A 28 11.37 -1.22 -21.65
N TYR A 29 10.94 -1.26 -20.39
CA TYR A 29 10.83 -2.44 -19.55
C TYR A 29 9.43 -2.50 -18.93
N GLU A 30 8.85 -3.70 -18.88
CA GLU A 30 7.55 -3.93 -18.24
C GLU A 30 7.74 -4.60 -16.88
N PRO A 31 7.59 -3.85 -15.78
CA PRO A 31 7.80 -4.42 -14.45
C PRO A 31 6.63 -5.31 -14.02
N ALA A 32 6.95 -6.49 -13.50
CA ALA A 32 5.98 -7.37 -12.86
C ALA A 32 5.37 -6.68 -11.61
N LEU A 33 6.20 -6.02 -10.82
CA LEU A 33 5.76 -5.25 -9.65
C LEU A 33 5.35 -3.84 -10.05
N LYS A 34 4.09 -3.46 -9.77
CA LYS A 34 3.53 -2.15 -10.11
C LYS A 34 3.08 -1.39 -8.88
N PHE A 35 1.78 -1.24 -8.70
CA PHE A 35 1.21 -0.47 -7.61
C PHE A 35 1.44 -1.18 -6.28
N SER A 36 1.76 -0.42 -5.23
CA SER A 36 1.97 -0.94 -3.88
C SER A 36 3.08 -2.03 -3.79
N GLY A 37 3.95 -2.13 -4.81
CA GLY A 37 4.94 -3.19 -4.92
C GLY A 37 4.34 -4.59 -5.13
N LYS A 38 3.11 -4.67 -5.66
CA LYS A 38 2.42 -5.93 -5.94
C LYS A 38 2.57 -6.35 -7.38
N GLU A 39 2.58 -7.67 -7.58
CA GLU A 39 2.61 -8.26 -8.91
C GLU A 39 1.29 -7.98 -9.62
N ARG A 40 1.37 -7.39 -10.81
CA ARG A 40 0.21 -7.20 -11.69
C ARG A 40 0.21 -8.26 -12.76
N ASP A 41 -0.85 -9.05 -12.80
CA ASP A 41 -1.08 -9.97 -13.90
C ASP A 41 -1.41 -9.18 -15.19
N SER A 42 -0.68 -9.48 -16.26
CA SER A 42 -0.84 -8.78 -17.55
C SER A 42 -2.11 -9.16 -18.30
N GLU A 43 -2.67 -10.34 -18.07
CA GLU A 43 -3.89 -10.79 -18.76
C GLU A 43 -5.13 -10.13 -18.16
N SER A 44 -5.25 -10.10 -16.83
CA SER A 44 -6.41 -9.56 -16.13
C SER A 44 -6.26 -8.11 -15.66
N GLY A 45 -5.03 -7.61 -15.51
CA GLY A 45 -4.75 -6.30 -14.92
C GLY A 45 -4.96 -6.26 -13.40
N LEU A 46 -5.05 -7.42 -12.74
CA LEU A 46 -5.25 -7.55 -11.30
C LEU A 46 -3.93 -7.53 -10.54
N ASP A 47 -3.93 -6.85 -9.39
CA ASP A 47 -2.81 -6.85 -8.46
C ASP A 47 -3.00 -7.95 -7.40
N TYR A 48 -2.02 -8.82 -7.25
CA TYR A 48 -2.05 -9.90 -6.25
C TYR A 48 -1.45 -9.44 -4.93
N PHE A 49 -2.26 -9.40 -3.87
CA PHE A 49 -1.83 -9.00 -2.53
C PHE A 49 -1.51 -10.17 -1.59
N GLY A 50 -1.77 -11.41 -2.01
CA GLY A 50 -1.62 -12.60 -1.16
C GLY A 50 -2.98 -13.19 -0.81
N ALA A 51 -3.74 -12.50 0.05
CA ALA A 51 -5.08 -12.96 0.43
C ALA A 51 -6.17 -12.57 -0.59
N ARG A 52 -5.98 -11.47 -1.33
CA ARG A 52 -6.97 -10.93 -2.26
C ARG A 52 -6.35 -10.42 -3.55
N TYR A 53 -7.18 -10.35 -4.59
CA TYR A 53 -6.88 -9.64 -5.83
C TYR A 53 -7.55 -8.26 -5.82
N PHE A 54 -6.77 -7.23 -6.09
CA PHE A 54 -7.24 -5.86 -6.23
C PHE A 54 -7.41 -5.51 -7.71
N TYR A 55 -8.51 -4.85 -8.04
CA TYR A 55 -8.75 -4.36 -9.39
C TYR A 55 -8.72 -2.84 -9.45
N THR A 56 -7.73 -2.31 -10.15
CA THR A 56 -7.59 -0.87 -10.39
C THR A 56 -8.75 -0.28 -11.20
N GLY A 57 -9.40 -1.04 -12.08
CA GLY A 57 -10.51 -0.52 -12.89
C GLY A 57 -11.79 -0.21 -12.10
N HIS A 58 -11.96 -0.76 -10.89
CA HIS A 58 -13.10 -0.51 -10.01
C HIS A 58 -12.70 0.00 -8.62
N TYR A 59 -11.39 0.22 -8.40
CA TYR A 59 -10.81 0.71 -7.16
C TYR A 59 -11.22 -0.10 -5.92
N ARG A 60 -11.34 -1.43 -6.06
CA ARG A 60 -11.82 -2.32 -4.99
C ARG A 60 -11.23 -3.72 -5.06
N TRP A 61 -11.37 -4.45 -3.95
CA TRP A 61 -11.11 -5.89 -3.92
C TRP A 61 -12.13 -6.65 -4.76
N LEU A 62 -11.71 -7.77 -5.35
CA LEU A 62 -12.61 -8.69 -6.06
C LEU A 62 -13.28 -9.72 -5.14
N SER A 63 -12.73 -9.93 -3.95
CA SER A 63 -13.26 -10.83 -2.93
C SER A 63 -13.51 -10.09 -1.63
N VAL A 64 -14.42 -10.65 -0.83
CA VAL A 64 -14.72 -10.21 0.54
C VAL A 64 -13.47 -10.35 1.40
N ASP A 65 -13.23 -9.38 2.28
CA ASP A 65 -12.21 -9.47 3.32
C ASP A 65 -12.38 -10.76 4.16
N PRO A 66 -11.37 -11.65 4.22
CA PRO A 66 -11.46 -12.87 5.02
C PRO A 66 -11.51 -12.58 6.52
N VAL A 67 -11.07 -11.40 6.94
CA VAL A 67 -11.08 -10.98 8.33
C VAL A 67 -12.22 -9.96 8.49
N ILE A 68 -13.05 -10.06 9.52
CA ILE A 68 -13.98 -8.97 9.89
C ILE A 68 -14.15 -8.93 11.40
N ASN A 69 -13.89 -7.77 12.00
CA ASN A 69 -14.25 -7.52 13.39
C ASN A 69 -15.66 -6.92 13.45
N ARG A 70 -16.66 -7.76 13.73
CA ARG A 70 -18.08 -7.34 13.74
C ARG A 70 -18.38 -6.37 14.87
N GLU A 71 -17.74 -6.52 16.02
CA GLU A 71 -17.97 -5.65 17.19
C GLU A 71 -17.51 -4.22 16.86
N GLU A 72 -16.35 -4.11 16.25
CA GLU A 72 -15.79 -2.83 15.82
C GLU A 72 -16.56 -2.21 14.65
N ALA A 73 -17.06 -3.04 13.73
CA ALA A 73 -17.90 -2.58 12.63
C ALA A 73 -19.22 -1.95 13.11
N LEU A 74 -19.69 -2.25 14.32
CA LEU A 74 -20.84 -1.54 14.92
C LEU A 74 -20.50 -0.09 15.25
N ALA A 75 -19.28 0.17 15.71
CA ALA A 75 -18.80 1.52 16.03
C ALA A 75 -18.30 2.27 14.78
N ASN A 76 -17.79 1.54 13.79
CA ASN A 76 -17.28 2.08 12.53
C ASN A 76 -17.96 1.40 11.33
N PRO A 77 -19.08 1.98 10.83
CA PRO A 77 -19.84 1.38 9.73
C PRO A 77 -19.05 1.18 8.43
N GLN A 78 -17.93 1.89 8.24
CA GLN A 78 -17.05 1.72 7.08
C GLN A 78 -16.49 0.30 6.98
N LEU A 79 -16.30 -0.40 8.10
CA LEU A 79 -15.78 -1.77 8.15
C LEU A 79 -16.75 -2.81 7.58
N TRP A 80 -18.04 -2.47 7.41
CA TRP A 80 -18.99 -3.34 6.74
C TRP A 80 -18.76 -3.42 5.23
N ASN A 81 -18.00 -2.49 4.65
CA ASN A 81 -17.64 -2.58 3.24
C ASN A 81 -16.40 -3.48 3.06
N LEU A 82 -16.65 -4.79 2.96
CA LEU A 82 -15.61 -5.81 2.86
C LEU A 82 -14.89 -5.86 1.50
N TYR A 83 -15.26 -4.97 0.58
CA TYR A 83 -14.60 -4.79 -0.70
C TYR A 83 -13.76 -3.50 -0.76
N ALA A 84 -13.79 -2.67 0.29
CA ALA A 84 -13.07 -1.41 0.32
C ALA A 84 -11.55 -1.61 0.35
N PHE A 85 -10.84 -0.99 -0.59
CA PHE A 85 -9.39 -0.92 -0.56
C PHE A 85 -8.96 0.22 0.36
N CYS A 86 -8.10 -0.08 1.35
CA CYS A 86 -7.53 0.91 2.27
C CYS A 86 -8.58 1.85 2.90
N HIS A 87 -9.74 1.33 3.30
CA HIS A 87 -10.86 2.11 3.85
C HIS A 87 -11.28 3.31 2.97
N ASN A 88 -11.18 3.17 1.64
CA ASN A 88 -11.41 4.23 0.65
C ASN A 88 -10.47 5.44 0.77
N ASN A 89 -9.31 5.28 1.43
CA ASN A 89 -8.29 6.32 1.55
C ASN A 89 -6.86 5.72 1.41
N PRO A 90 -6.48 5.29 0.20
CA PRO A 90 -5.18 4.65 -0.08
C PRO A 90 -3.98 5.61 -0.04
N VAL A 91 -4.21 6.91 0.18
CA VAL A 91 -3.13 7.89 0.42
C VAL A 91 -2.70 7.86 1.88
N THR A 92 -3.66 7.68 2.78
CA THR A 92 -3.41 7.65 4.23
C THR A 92 -3.18 6.24 4.73
N TYR A 93 -3.83 5.26 4.11
CA TYR A 93 -3.83 3.88 4.52
C TYR A 93 -3.23 2.96 3.47
N TRP A 94 -2.67 1.85 3.94
CA TRP A 94 -1.98 0.86 3.15
C TRP A 94 -2.43 -0.54 3.62
N ASP A 95 -2.61 -1.47 2.68
CA ASP A 95 -2.88 -2.88 2.97
C ASP A 95 -1.74 -3.73 2.36
N PRO A 96 -0.86 -4.36 3.19
CA PRO A 96 0.30 -5.09 2.71
C PRO A 96 -0.03 -6.48 2.17
N ASP A 97 -1.09 -7.13 2.63
CA ASP A 97 -1.32 -8.56 2.38
C ASP A 97 -2.74 -8.88 1.92
N GLY A 98 -3.57 -7.86 1.79
CA GLY A 98 -4.98 -7.98 1.48
C GLY A 98 -5.78 -8.48 2.68
N MET A 99 -5.37 -8.20 3.92
CA MET A 99 -6.11 -8.58 5.13
C MET A 99 -6.19 -7.43 6.14
N ASP A 100 -5.09 -6.71 6.34
CA ASP A 100 -4.98 -5.70 7.38
C ASP A 100 -4.66 -4.32 6.84
N VAL A 101 -5.36 -3.30 7.34
CA VAL A 101 -5.16 -1.91 6.94
C VAL A 101 -4.34 -1.17 8.00
N PHE A 102 -3.26 -0.56 7.56
CA PHE A 102 -2.32 0.20 8.38
C PHE A 102 -2.27 1.66 7.93
N TYR A 103 -1.81 2.55 8.80
CA TYR A 103 -1.39 3.88 8.36
C TYR A 103 -0.16 3.77 7.45
N ALA A 104 -0.14 4.51 6.35
CA ALA A 104 0.99 4.54 5.42
C ALA A 104 2.31 4.99 6.11
N THR A 105 2.22 5.71 7.23
CA THR A 105 3.39 6.05 8.07
C THR A 105 4.09 4.82 8.64
N GLU A 106 3.41 3.68 8.75
CA GLU A 106 4.00 2.42 9.22
C GLU A 106 4.94 1.80 8.17
N GLN A 107 4.69 2.06 6.89
CA GLN A 107 5.61 1.68 5.82
C GLN A 107 6.96 2.37 5.99
N LEU A 108 6.97 3.64 6.42
CA LEU A 108 8.21 4.34 6.79
C LEU A 108 8.91 3.65 7.97
N LYS A 109 8.17 3.23 9.00
CA LYS A 109 8.79 2.57 10.16
C LYS A 109 9.40 1.22 9.82
N SER A 110 8.74 0.39 9.00
CA SER A 110 9.32 -0.89 8.59
C SER A 110 10.58 -0.70 7.74
N PHE A 111 10.58 0.30 6.86
CA PHE A 111 11.72 0.62 5.99
C PHE A 111 12.90 1.22 6.76
N PHE A 112 12.64 2.11 7.72
CA PHE A 112 13.67 2.78 8.50
C PHE A 112 14.04 2.07 9.81
N GLY A 113 13.26 1.11 10.29
CA GLY A 113 13.48 0.43 11.58
C GLY A 113 14.85 -0.28 11.65
N ALA A 114 15.24 -0.96 10.57
CA ALA A 114 16.57 -1.58 10.45
C ALA A 114 17.72 -0.54 10.39
N LEU A 115 17.45 0.65 9.84
CA LEU A 115 18.43 1.73 9.68
C LEU A 115 18.54 2.60 10.94
N ALA A 116 17.47 2.72 11.74
CA ALA A 116 17.43 3.41 13.02
C ALA A 116 18.42 2.82 14.04
N ALA A 117 18.60 1.49 14.03
CA ALA A 117 19.63 0.83 14.85
C ALA A 117 21.05 1.34 14.53
N ARG A 118 21.28 1.80 13.29
CA ARG A 118 22.60 2.18 12.76
C ARG A 118 22.80 3.70 12.64
N SER A 119 21.76 4.51 12.75
CA SER A 119 21.85 5.97 12.59
C SER A 119 21.00 6.74 13.60
N ARG A 120 21.65 7.62 14.36
CA ARG A 120 21.00 8.51 15.34
C ARG A 120 20.02 9.48 14.67
N LYS A 121 20.34 9.92 13.44
CA LYS A 121 19.47 10.84 12.67
C LYS A 121 18.16 10.15 12.27
N VAL A 122 18.25 8.90 11.79
CA VAL A 122 17.09 8.08 11.43
C VAL A 122 16.25 7.74 12.66
N ARG A 123 16.89 7.43 13.81
CA ARG A 123 16.22 7.23 15.09
C ARG A 123 15.37 8.42 15.52
N ASN A 124 15.91 9.64 15.42
CA ASN A 124 15.17 10.85 15.80
C ASN A 124 13.98 11.12 14.86
N THR A 125 14.12 10.79 13.57
CA THR A 125 13.00 10.87 12.61
C THR A 125 11.92 9.83 12.92
N LEU A 126 12.29 8.60 13.27
CA LEU A 126 11.36 7.52 13.65
C LEU A 126 10.62 7.83 14.97
N ALA A 127 11.33 8.36 15.97
CA ALA A 127 10.76 8.77 17.24
C ALA A 127 9.67 9.86 17.08
N PHE A 128 9.77 10.66 16.02
CA PHE A 128 8.72 11.60 15.61
C PHE A 128 7.43 10.91 15.19
N TYR A 129 7.38 9.58 15.05
CA TYR A 129 6.22 8.76 14.69
C TYR A 129 5.80 7.76 15.80
N GLU A 130 6.43 7.77 16.98
CA GLU A 130 6.23 6.76 18.05
C GLU A 130 5.67 7.34 19.38
N GLY A 131 5.13 8.56 19.40
CA GLY A 131 4.63 9.20 20.63
C GLY A 131 3.18 8.83 21.03
N GLU A 132 2.90 8.80 22.34
CA GLU A 132 1.56 8.62 22.92
C GLU A 132 0.57 9.70 22.43
N GLY A 133 -0.66 9.29 22.11
CA GLY A 133 -1.72 10.17 21.58
C GLY A 133 -1.91 10.13 20.06
N ARG A 134 -1.30 9.16 19.38
CA ARG A 134 -1.40 8.98 17.92
C ARG A 134 -2.36 7.84 17.57
N PRO A 135 -3.01 7.91 16.39
CA PRO A 135 -4.00 6.91 16.02
C PRO A 135 -3.37 5.52 16.03
N ASN A 136 -4.17 4.55 16.46
CA ASN A 136 -3.80 3.15 16.58
C ASN A 136 -3.08 2.71 15.29
N LEU A 137 -1.93 2.05 15.40
CA LEU A 137 -1.07 1.75 14.23
C LEU A 137 -1.76 0.82 13.22
N TYR A 138 -2.75 0.10 13.72
CA TYR A 138 -3.77 -0.65 13.00
C TYR A 138 -5.04 0.21 12.86
N VAL A 139 -5.65 0.18 11.68
CA VAL A 139 -6.85 0.98 11.36
C VAL A 139 -8.13 0.17 11.50
N ARG A 140 -8.03 -1.06 12.02
CA ARG A 140 -9.21 -1.64 12.69
C ARG A 140 -9.52 -0.95 14.12
#